data_AF-A0A938W265-F1
#
_entry.id   AF-A0A938W265-F1
#
_cell.length_a   1.000
_cell.length_b   1.000
_cell.length_c   1.000
_cell.angle_alpha   90.00
_cell.angle_beta   90.00
_cell.angle_gamma   90.00
#
_symmetry.space_group_name_H-M   'P 1'
#
loop_
_entity.id
_entity.type
_entity.pdbx_description
1 polymer ?
#
loop_
_entity_poly.entity_id
_entity_poly.type
_entity_poly.pdbx_seq_one_letter_code
_entity_poly.pdbx_strand_id
1 'polypeptide(L)'
;MTLNDIIQDIHGLNAELARLEDRYNLLSADFYRLYKTGELEQSRDFIKWVGYYEAKLERDARYQEMMYRYLRDLRQAAGLSTLRLMPEMAVAGGE
;
A
#
# COMPACT_ATOMS: atom_id res chain seq x y z
N MET A 1 12.48 -8.06 0.86
CA MET A 1 11.58 -6.91 0.64
C MET A 1 11.99 -5.80 1.57
N THR A 2 12.56 -4.76 0.97
CA THR A 2 12.89 -3.49 1.60
C THR A 2 11.63 -2.64 1.78
N LEU A 3 11.73 -1.52 2.51
CA LEU A 3 10.61 -0.58 2.63
C LEU A 3 10.24 0.01 1.25
N ASN A 4 11.24 0.34 0.43
CA ASN A 4 11.02 0.84 -0.93
C ASN A 4 10.29 -0.18 -1.81
N ASP A 5 10.67 -1.48 -1.75
CA ASP A 5 9.97 -2.54 -2.49
C ASP A 5 8.47 -2.58 -2.14
N ILE A 6 8.14 -2.47 -0.84
CA ILE A 6 6.74 -2.48 -0.38
C ILE A 6 5.99 -1.25 -0.87
N ILE A 7 6.63 -0.07 -0.83
CA ILE A 7 6.04 1.18 -1.34
C ILE A 7 5.74 1.04 -2.85
N GLN A 8 6.69 0.53 -3.64
CA GLN A 8 6.48 0.30 -5.07
C GLN A 8 5.36 -0.70 -5.35
N ASP A 9 5.30 -1.80 -4.59
CA ASP A 9 4.21 -2.78 -4.69
C ASP A 9 2.85 -2.16 -4.37
N ILE A 10 2.75 -1.35 -3.31
CA ILE A 10 1.52 -0.64 -2.95
C ILE A 10 1.09 0.29 -4.09
N HIS A 11 2.02 1.05 -4.69
CA HIS A 11 1.72 1.92 -5.83
C HIS A 11 1.26 1.12 -7.06
N GLY A 12 1.90 -0.01 -7.36
CA GLY A 12 1.49 -0.90 -8.44
C GLY A 12 0.08 -1.44 -8.23
N LEU A 13 -0.22 -1.94 -7.04
CA LEU A 13 -1.54 -2.46 -6.69
C LEU A 13 -2.63 -1.38 -6.74
N ASN A 14 -2.34 -0.17 -6.26
CA ASN A 14 -3.26 0.96 -6.38
C ASN A 14 -3.54 1.32 -7.84
N ALA A 15 -2.55 1.26 -8.72
CA ALA A 15 -2.76 1.52 -10.15
C ALA A 15 -3.65 0.46 -10.81
N GLU A 16 -3.50 -0.82 -10.47
CA GLU A 16 -4.39 -1.87 -10.97
C GLU A 16 -5.81 -1.75 -10.43
N LEU A 17 -5.97 -1.43 -9.14
CA LEU A 17 -7.28 -1.17 -8.53
C LEU A 17 -7.97 0.02 -9.20
N ALA A 18 -7.27 1.15 -9.37
CA ALA A 18 -7.81 2.34 -10.02
C ALA A 18 -8.35 2.06 -11.43
N ARG A 19 -7.68 1.21 -12.23
CA ARG A 19 -8.18 0.83 -13.57
C ARG A 19 -9.50 0.07 -13.52
N LEU A 20 -9.71 -0.74 -12.48
CA LEU A 20 -10.97 -1.45 -12.27
C LEU A 20 -12.04 -0.48 -11.73
N GLU A 21 -11.67 0.39 -10.79
CA GLU A 21 -12.56 1.43 -10.28
C GLU A 21 -13.08 2.34 -11.40
N ASP A 22 -12.20 2.81 -12.28
CA ASP A 22 -12.56 3.63 -13.44
C ASP A 22 -13.46 2.87 -14.43
N ARG A 23 -13.17 1.59 -14.68
CA ARG A 23 -13.95 0.75 -15.59
C ARG A 23 -15.39 0.58 -15.14
N TYR A 24 -15.60 0.42 -13.84
CA TYR A 24 -16.91 0.15 -13.25
C TYR A 24 -17.53 1.39 -12.59
N ASN A 25 -16.82 2.53 -12.62
CA ASN A 25 -17.19 3.78 -11.96
C ASN A 25 -17.58 3.58 -10.49
N LEU A 26 -16.79 2.79 -9.76
CA LEU A 26 -17.06 2.37 -8.39
C LEU A 26 -15.75 2.26 -7.60
N LEU A 27 -15.69 2.84 -6.41
CA LEU A 27 -14.49 2.78 -5.57
C LEU A 27 -14.30 1.40 -4.94
N SER A 28 -13.06 1.02 -4.62
CA SER A 28 -12.72 -0.24 -3.98
C SER A 28 -13.43 -0.45 -2.65
N ALA A 29 -13.77 0.63 -1.92
CA ALA A 29 -14.56 0.53 -0.70
C ALA A 29 -15.97 -0.06 -0.95
N ASP A 30 -16.61 0.34 -2.06
CA ASP A 30 -17.92 -0.17 -2.45
C ASP A 30 -17.83 -1.58 -3.03
N PHE A 31 -16.82 -1.86 -3.86
CA PHE A 31 -16.51 -3.23 -4.29
C PHE A 31 -16.33 -4.17 -3.10
N TYR A 32 -15.58 -3.74 -2.08
CA TYR A 32 -15.34 -4.55 -0.89
C TYR A 32 -16.63 -4.84 -0.13
N ARG A 33 -17.50 -3.85 0.01
CA ARG A 33 -18.80 -4.04 0.66
C ARG A 33 -19.64 -5.08 -0.09
N LEU A 34 -19.78 -4.94 -1.41
CA LEU A 34 -20.57 -5.85 -2.23
C LEU A 34 -19.96 -7.27 -2.26
N TYR A 35 -18.63 -7.38 -2.21
CA TYR A 35 -17.95 -8.67 -2.05
C TYR A 35 -18.35 -9.34 -0.73
N LYS A 36 -18.31 -8.59 0.37
CA LYS A 36 -18.59 -9.11 1.71
C LYS A 36 -20.04 -9.51 1.92
N THR A 37 -20.97 -8.90 1.19
CA THR A 37 -22.40 -9.26 1.21
C THR A 37 -22.76 -10.38 0.23
N GLY A 38 -21.83 -10.79 -0.64
CA GLY A 38 -22.07 -11.82 -1.66
C GLY A 38 -22.88 -11.31 -2.86
N GLU A 39 -22.95 -9.99 -3.06
CA GLU A 39 -23.72 -9.33 -4.12
C GLU A 39 -22.92 -9.18 -5.43
N LEU A 40 -21.65 -9.59 -5.46
CA LEU A 40 -20.81 -9.52 -6.66
C LEU A 40 -20.82 -10.83 -7.45
N GLU A 41 -20.93 -10.69 -8.77
CA GLU A 41 -20.76 -11.79 -9.71
C GLU A 41 -19.31 -12.29 -9.74
N GLN A 42 -19.12 -13.57 -10.04
CA GLN A 42 -17.79 -14.15 -10.23
C GLN A 42 -17.22 -13.85 -11.63
N SER A 43 -17.13 -12.56 -11.97
CA SER A 43 -16.49 -12.14 -13.21
C SER A 43 -14.96 -12.18 -13.08
N ARG A 44 -14.26 -12.32 -14.21
CA ARG A 44 -12.79 -12.33 -14.23
C ARG A 44 -12.19 -11.06 -13.64
N ASP A 45 -12.82 -9.92 -13.89
CA ASP A 45 -12.35 -8.62 -13.41
C ASP A 45 -12.57 -8.51 -11.89
N PHE A 46 -13.66 -9.05 -11.37
CA PHE A 46 -13.91 -9.10 -9.94
C PHE A 46 -12.93 -10.02 -9.19
N ILE A 47 -12.66 -11.20 -9.72
CA ILE A 47 -11.66 -12.12 -9.15
C ILE A 47 -10.28 -11.44 -9.08
N LYS A 48 -9.91 -10.69 -10.12
CA LYS A 48 -8.68 -9.88 -10.13
C LYS A 48 -8.73 -8.77 -9.08
N TRP A 49 -9.83 -8.03 -9.00
CA TRP A 49 -10.01 -6.96 -8.03
C TRP A 49 -9.79 -7.48 -6.59
N VAL A 50 -10.42 -8.60 -6.22
CA VAL A 50 -10.24 -9.22 -4.89
C VAL A 50 -8.77 -9.55 -4.65
N GLY A 51 -8.11 -10.19 -5.61
CA GLY A 51 -6.69 -10.54 -5.51
C GLY A 51 -5.78 -9.31 -5.31
N TYR A 52 -6.00 -8.23 -6.08
CA TYR A 52 -5.24 -6.99 -5.91
C TYR A 52 -5.53 -6.31 -4.58
N TYR A 53 -6.79 -6.28 -4.16
CA TYR A 53 -7.21 -5.61 -2.93
C TYR A 53 -6.67 -6.33 -1.69
N GLU A 54 -6.77 -7.66 -1.63
CA GLU A 54 -6.20 -8.46 -0.53
C GLU A 54 -4.67 -8.35 -0.49
N ALA A 55 -4.02 -8.42 -1.66
CA ALA A 55 -2.59 -8.21 -1.74
C ALA A 55 -2.21 -6.83 -1.21
N LYS A 56 -2.94 -5.76 -1.58
CA LYS A 56 -2.70 -4.40 -1.09
C LYS A 56 -2.82 -4.33 0.43
N LEU A 57 -3.86 -4.92 1.02
CA LEU A 57 -4.05 -4.93 2.48
C LEU A 57 -2.88 -5.59 3.20
N GLU A 58 -2.35 -6.70 2.67
CA GLU A 58 -1.16 -7.35 3.23
C GLU A 58 0.08 -6.43 3.17
N ARG A 59 0.30 -5.74 2.03
CA ARG A 59 1.46 -4.85 1.87
C ARG A 59 1.33 -3.61 2.75
N ASP A 60 0.13 -3.05 2.87
CA ASP A 60 -0.16 -1.93 3.77
C ASP A 60 0.11 -2.30 5.24
N ALA A 61 -0.35 -3.47 5.68
CA ALA A 61 -0.10 -3.94 7.05
C ALA A 61 1.40 -4.09 7.32
N ARG A 62 2.14 -4.69 6.38
CA ARG A 62 3.59 -4.84 6.48
C ARG A 62 4.33 -3.50 6.47
N TYR A 63 3.90 -2.57 5.61
CA TYR A 63 4.42 -1.20 5.58
C TYR A 63 4.22 -0.52 6.93
N GLN A 64 3.02 -0.61 7.51
CA GLN A 64 2.70 -0.03 8.81
C GLN A 64 3.59 -0.60 9.93
N GLU A 65 3.81 -1.91 9.96
CA GLU A 65 4.70 -2.54 10.93
C GLU A 65 6.14 -2.03 10.82
N MET A 66 6.67 -1.96 9.59
CA MET A 66 8.02 -1.49 9.34
C MET A 66 8.17 0.01 9.66
N MET A 67 7.21 0.81 9.25
CA MET A 67 7.17 2.25 9.51
C MET A 67 7.03 2.55 11.00
N TYR A 68 6.24 1.77 11.73
CA TYR A 68 6.12 1.90 13.18
C TYR A 68 7.46 1.71 13.88
N ARG A 69 8.23 0.68 13.50
CA ARG A 69 9.59 0.45 14.03
C ARG A 69 10.52 1.60 13.68
N TYR A 70 10.56 1.99 12.40
CA TYR A 70 11.40 3.09 11.92
C TYR A 70 11.11 4.41 12.67
N LEU A 71 9.84 4.81 12.78
CA LEU A 71 9.46 6.04 13.48
C LEU A 71 9.69 5.97 14.98
N ARG A 72 9.55 4.78 15.59
CA ARG A 72 9.90 4.58 17.00
C ARG A 72 11.38 4.85 17.22
N ASP A 73 12.24 4.26 16.40
CA ASP A 73 13.69 4.43 16.51
C ASP A 73 14.11 5.87 16.23
N LEU A 74 13.49 6.51 15.22
CA LEU A 74 13.72 7.92 14.91
C LEU A 74 13.32 8.85 16.08
N ARG A 75 12.20 8.57 16.74
CA ARG A 75 11.75 9.33 17.93
C ARG A 75 12.67 9.12 19.12
N GLN A 76 13.14 7.88 19.34
CA GLN A 76 14.11 7.61 20.41
C GLN A 76 15.43 8.35 20.16
N ALA A 77 15.92 8.35 18.91
CA ALA A 77 17.13 9.06 18.53
C ALA A 77 17.00 10.60 18.59
N ALA A 78 15.83 11.15 18.23
CA ALA A 78 15.57 12.59 18.30
C ALA A 78 15.32 13.09 19.74
N GLY A 79 14.85 12.23 20.64
CA GLY A 79 14.48 12.60 22.00
C GLY A 79 13.35 13.64 22.03
N LEU A 80 13.61 14.82 22.62
CA LEU A 80 12.69 15.97 22.63
C LEU A 80 12.85 16.89 21.40
N SER A 81 13.73 16.54 20.46
CA SER A 81 14.03 17.34 19.27
C SER A 81 13.06 17.03 18.12
N THR A 82 12.93 17.97 17.18
CA THR A 82 12.12 17.78 15.96
C THR A 82 12.65 16.61 15.12
N LEU A 83 11.73 15.75 14.66
CA LEU A 83 12.06 14.65 13.74
C LEU A 83 12.58 15.20 12.41
N ARG A 84 13.82 14.90 12.05
CA ARG A 84 14.36 15.18 10.71
C ARG A 84 14.14 13.98 9.81
N LEU A 85 13.15 14.08 8.92
CA LEU A 85 12.99 13.17 7.80
C LEU A 85 13.99 13.59 6.73
N MET A 86 15.16 12.97 6.73
CA MET A 86 16.07 13.12 5.60
C MET A 86 15.45 12.36 4.43
N PRO A 87 15.34 12.97 3.24
CA PRO A 87 15.08 12.17 2.05
C PRO A 87 16.15 11.08 2.03
N GLU A 88 15.75 9.85 1.71
CA GLU A 88 16.68 8.81 1.32
C GLU A 88 17.31 9.33 0.02
N MET A 89 18.31 10.21 0.17
CA MET A 89 19.08 10.73 -0.94
C MET A 89 19.52 9.48 -1.66
N ALA A 90 19.10 9.38 -2.92
CA ALA A 90 19.60 8.40 -3.86
C ALA A 90 21.06 8.16 -3.48
N VAL A 91 21.37 6.91 -3.13
CA VAL A 91 22.74 6.42 -3.10
C VAL A 91 23.17 6.47 -4.56
N ALA A 92 23.36 7.70 -5.07
CA ALA A 92 23.82 8.02 -6.39
C ALA A 92 25.25 7.53 -6.36
N GLY A 93 25.48 6.48 -7.16
CA GLY A 93 26.71 5.72 -7.20
C GLY A 93 27.92 6.63 -7.10
N GLY A 94 28.67 6.46 -6.02
CA GLY A 94 30.05 6.87 -5.97
C GLY A 94 30.89 5.72 -6.48
N GLU A 95 31.08 5.65 -7.80
CA GLU A 95 32.31 5.19 -8.46
C GLU A 95 32.53 6.02 -9.72
#